data_AF-A0A9C6SL39-F1
#
_entry.id   AF-A0A9C6SL39-F1
#
_cell.length_a   1.000
_cell.length_b   1.000
_cell.length_c   1.000
_cell.angle_alpha   90.00
_cell.angle_beta   90.00
_cell.angle_gamma   90.00
#
_symmetry.space_group_name_H-M   'P 1'
#
loop_
_entity.id
_entity.type
_entity.pdbx_description
1 polymer ?
#
loop_
_entity_poly.entity_id
_entity_poly.type
_entity_poly.pdbx_seq_one_letter_code
_entity_poly.pdbx_strand_id
1 'polypeptide(L)'
;MYLAEVSQILIRNVNYEIPSTKKQIQKLEQIQADFEKREADHKKSENAARSEFNSLCKQLGIPGKQIKQELSEKVKELPEIYEKIAKKIKSLEKVVEFYCGFVNYTLGRQYDDGCVPMIRYIVDKGNTTTYEWIYGEAPLSVNEPPLNISLDNDDLEKKKVEDIDNVGIDFGEIDINGGINFGAVNLEAGGEIDWGDGNVEEAVLGDIDYNISLEESGIVVEAAGHEGGIATGIEAYTVLDNPSTRNDFINQLFELEAFLKLRLYEFKGDDSVNFLSFSQLQDSSCIVQNSTLENSQNMLDNVQVVLSEILDTKVQHLHNIKHSARYVDVLTSSLKQKLSLVDKMIALQKSVREKREKCAQEVTTVRPLLQFLIQRTKGLQVEIEKDISKKYKNRVVHLTGGINML
;
A
#
# COMPACT_ATOMS: atom_id res chain seq x y z
N MET A 1 -80.40 -17.94 3.53
CA MET A 1 -79.62 -16.75 3.92
C MET A 1 -78.16 -16.81 3.45
N TYR A 2 -77.65 -17.95 2.97
CA TYR A 2 -76.21 -18.15 2.74
C TYR A 2 -75.61 -17.62 1.41
N LEU A 3 -76.42 -17.37 0.38
CA LEU A 3 -75.89 -17.01 -0.95
C LEU A 3 -75.24 -15.61 -0.98
N ALA A 4 -75.83 -14.64 -0.26
CA ALA A 4 -75.36 -13.26 -0.25
C ALA A 4 -74.02 -13.11 0.49
N GLU A 5 -73.87 -13.76 1.65
CA GLU A 5 -72.63 -13.78 2.44
C GLU A 5 -71.51 -14.50 1.69
N VAL A 6 -71.79 -15.65 1.09
CA VAL A 6 -70.80 -16.40 0.28
C VAL A 6 -70.36 -15.59 -0.94
N SER A 7 -71.28 -14.86 -1.58
CA SER A 7 -70.96 -13.96 -2.69
C SER A 7 -70.10 -12.77 -2.23
N GLN A 8 -70.35 -12.22 -1.05
CA GLN A 8 -69.53 -11.15 -0.48
C GLN A 8 -68.11 -11.62 -0.14
N ILE A 9 -67.96 -12.84 0.39
CA ILE A 9 -66.66 -13.49 0.63
C ILE A 9 -65.92 -13.72 -0.69
N LEU A 10 -66.61 -14.22 -1.72
CA LEU A 10 -66.04 -14.42 -3.06
C LEU A 10 -65.49 -13.10 -3.63
N ILE A 11 -66.30 -12.04 -3.61
CA ILE A 11 -65.90 -10.71 -4.10
C ILE A 11 -64.67 -10.19 -3.34
N ARG A 12 -64.65 -10.33 -2.02
CA ARG A 12 -63.51 -9.92 -1.19
C ARG A 12 -62.24 -10.71 -1.52
N ASN A 13 -62.35 -12.03 -1.69
CA ASN A 13 -61.19 -12.87 -2.00
C ASN A 13 -60.59 -12.55 -3.37
N VAL A 14 -61.45 -12.35 -4.38
CA VAL A 14 -61.04 -12.05 -5.77
C VAL A 14 -60.42 -10.66 -5.87
N ASN A 15 -61.01 -9.66 -5.23
CA ASN A 15 -60.59 -8.26 -5.41
C ASN A 15 -59.45 -7.85 -4.47
N TYR A 16 -59.34 -8.45 -3.28
CA TYR A 16 -58.42 -7.96 -2.25
C TYR A 16 -57.46 -9.04 -1.74
N GLU A 17 -57.95 -10.18 -1.24
CA GLU A 17 -57.09 -11.16 -0.54
C GLU A 17 -56.10 -11.87 -1.47
N ILE A 18 -56.55 -12.37 -2.64
CA ILE A 18 -55.67 -13.04 -3.59
C ILE A 18 -54.66 -12.04 -4.19
N PRO A 19 -55.07 -10.86 -4.69
CA PRO A 19 -54.12 -9.88 -5.21
C PRO A 19 -53.14 -9.35 -4.14
N SER A 20 -53.57 -9.13 -2.90
CA SER A 20 -52.68 -8.65 -1.83
C SER A 20 -51.62 -9.70 -1.48
N THR A 21 -52.04 -10.96 -1.35
CA THR A 21 -51.13 -12.08 -1.04
C THR A 21 -50.16 -12.33 -2.20
N LYS A 22 -50.63 -12.27 -3.47
CA LYS A 22 -49.75 -12.33 -4.66
C LYS A 22 -48.73 -11.20 -4.65
N LYS A 23 -49.14 -9.95 -4.37
CA LYS A 23 -48.23 -8.80 -4.25
C LYS A 23 -47.22 -8.96 -3.11
N GLN A 24 -47.65 -9.51 -1.98
CA GLN A 24 -46.76 -9.78 -0.85
C GLN A 24 -45.67 -10.79 -1.21
N ILE A 25 -46.03 -11.90 -1.87
CA ILE A 25 -45.06 -12.89 -2.36
C ILE A 25 -44.09 -12.24 -3.34
N GLN A 26 -44.59 -11.49 -4.32
CA GLN A 26 -43.74 -10.81 -5.31
C GLN A 26 -42.75 -9.84 -4.65
N LYS A 27 -43.20 -9.08 -3.63
CA LYS A 27 -42.34 -8.17 -2.88
C LYS A 27 -41.25 -8.92 -2.11
N LEU A 28 -41.60 -10.05 -1.47
CA LEU A 28 -40.63 -10.89 -0.76
C LEU A 28 -39.62 -11.53 -1.71
N GLU A 29 -40.06 -12.00 -2.89
CA GLU A 29 -39.19 -12.54 -3.93
C GLU A 29 -38.22 -11.48 -4.49
N GLN A 30 -38.69 -10.24 -4.68
CA GLN A 30 -37.84 -9.12 -5.08
C GLN A 30 -36.78 -8.81 -4.01
N ILE A 31 -37.20 -8.73 -2.74
CA ILE A 31 -36.28 -8.53 -1.61
C ILE A 31 -35.26 -9.67 -1.52
N GLN A 32 -35.66 -10.90 -1.78
CA GLN A 32 -34.77 -12.06 -1.79
C GLN A 32 -33.71 -11.95 -2.90
N ALA A 33 -34.09 -11.53 -4.10
CA ALA A 33 -33.16 -11.29 -5.20
C ALA A 33 -32.18 -10.14 -4.89
N ASP A 34 -32.66 -9.07 -4.24
CA ASP A 34 -31.81 -7.97 -3.80
C ASP A 34 -30.79 -8.41 -2.75
N PHE A 35 -31.19 -9.26 -1.79
CA PHE A 35 -30.27 -9.84 -0.82
C PHE A 35 -29.25 -10.79 -1.46
N GLU A 36 -29.64 -11.58 -2.45
CA GLU A 36 -28.71 -12.42 -3.21
C GLU A 36 -27.67 -11.59 -3.97
N LYS A 37 -28.10 -10.49 -4.59
CA LYS A 37 -27.17 -9.54 -5.23
C LYS A 37 -26.20 -8.92 -4.22
N ARG A 38 -26.70 -8.45 -3.07
CA ARG A 38 -25.87 -7.90 -1.98
C ARG A 38 -24.89 -8.92 -1.43
N GLU A 39 -25.30 -10.17 -1.23
CA GLU A 39 -24.41 -11.26 -0.80
C GLU A 39 -23.27 -11.46 -1.83
N ALA A 40 -23.59 -11.49 -3.12
CA ALA A 40 -22.60 -11.62 -4.18
C ALA A 40 -21.62 -10.42 -4.21
N ASP A 41 -22.10 -9.21 -3.98
CA ASP A 41 -21.26 -8.01 -3.96
C ASP A 41 -20.35 -7.96 -2.72
N HIS A 42 -20.85 -8.33 -1.53
CA HIS A 42 -20.01 -8.51 -0.34
C HIS A 42 -18.95 -9.62 -0.53
N LYS A 43 -19.28 -10.70 -1.26
CA LYS A 43 -18.33 -11.76 -1.60
C LYS A 43 -17.25 -11.30 -2.56
N LYS A 44 -17.58 -10.46 -3.54
CA LYS A 44 -16.57 -9.83 -4.42
C LYS A 44 -15.65 -8.92 -3.61
N SER A 45 -16.20 -8.09 -2.73
CA SER A 45 -15.43 -7.20 -1.86
C SER A 45 -14.51 -7.96 -0.91
N GLU A 46 -14.99 -9.06 -0.31
CA GLU A 46 -14.17 -9.97 0.50
C GLU A 46 -12.98 -10.51 -0.30
N ASN A 47 -13.23 -11.05 -1.50
CA ASN A 47 -12.18 -11.62 -2.34
C ASN A 47 -11.16 -10.56 -2.78
N ALA A 48 -11.59 -9.35 -3.08
CA ALA A 48 -10.70 -8.24 -3.42
C ALA A 48 -9.79 -7.90 -2.23
N ALA A 49 -10.36 -7.67 -1.04
CA ALA A 49 -9.59 -7.37 0.15
C ALA A 49 -8.63 -8.51 0.55
N ARG A 50 -9.06 -9.77 0.40
CA ARG A 50 -8.21 -10.94 0.65
C ARG A 50 -7.08 -11.07 -0.37
N SER A 51 -7.34 -10.75 -1.64
CA SER A 51 -6.32 -10.72 -2.68
C SER A 51 -5.28 -9.63 -2.42
N GLU A 52 -5.71 -8.44 -2.03
CA GLU A 52 -4.82 -7.34 -1.65
C GLU A 52 -3.96 -7.71 -0.45
N PHE A 53 -4.56 -8.26 0.61
CA PHE A 53 -3.82 -8.74 1.79
C PHE A 53 -2.76 -9.79 1.41
N ASN A 54 -3.13 -10.78 0.60
CA ASN A 54 -2.21 -11.80 0.14
C ASN A 54 -1.11 -11.24 -0.77
N SER A 55 -1.41 -10.23 -1.59
CA SER A 55 -0.42 -9.56 -2.43
C SER A 55 0.62 -8.84 -1.57
N LEU A 56 0.18 -8.09 -0.56
CA LEU A 56 1.07 -7.41 0.39
C LEU A 56 1.91 -8.41 1.19
N CYS A 57 1.30 -9.50 1.65
CA CYS A 57 2.03 -10.58 2.34
C CYS A 57 3.10 -11.22 1.43
N LYS A 58 2.79 -11.44 0.15
CA LYS A 58 3.77 -11.97 -0.83
C LYS A 58 4.90 -11.00 -1.12
N GLN A 59 4.62 -9.69 -1.21
CA GLN A 59 5.65 -8.66 -1.39
C GLN A 59 6.60 -8.60 -0.20
N LEU A 60 6.06 -8.75 1.01
CA LEU A 60 6.85 -8.78 2.25
C LEU A 60 7.50 -10.14 2.53
N GLY A 61 7.09 -11.21 1.83
CA GLY A 61 7.59 -12.56 2.04
C GLY A 61 7.13 -13.18 3.36
N ILE A 62 5.99 -12.75 3.90
CA ILE A 62 5.46 -13.17 5.21
C ILE A 62 4.17 -13.99 5.05
N PRO A 63 3.89 -14.97 5.94
CA PRO A 63 2.63 -15.71 5.94
C PRO A 63 1.44 -14.93 6.52
N GLY A 64 1.67 -13.84 7.26
CA GLY A 64 0.63 -12.91 7.74
C GLY A 64 -0.10 -13.36 9.01
N LYS A 65 0.48 -14.25 9.83
CA LYS A 65 -0.13 -14.72 11.10
C LYS A 65 0.32 -13.89 12.30
N GLN A 66 1.61 -13.59 12.38
CA GLN A 66 2.24 -12.74 13.39
C GLN A 66 3.12 -11.71 12.70
N ILE A 67 2.48 -10.67 12.17
CA ILE A 67 3.10 -9.70 11.26
C ILE A 67 4.42 -9.16 11.85
N LYS A 68 4.42 -8.68 13.10
CA LYS A 68 5.62 -8.09 13.72
C LYS A 68 6.78 -9.09 13.90
N GLN A 69 6.48 -10.31 14.33
CA GLN A 69 7.49 -11.36 14.53
C GLN A 69 8.08 -11.82 13.19
N GLU A 70 7.22 -12.09 12.22
CA GLU A 70 7.60 -12.51 10.87
C GLU A 70 8.47 -11.45 10.18
N LEU A 71 8.13 -10.16 10.32
CA LEU A 71 8.94 -9.06 9.81
C LEU A 71 10.32 -9.01 10.50
N SER A 72 10.37 -9.20 11.82
CA SER A 72 11.65 -9.20 12.56
C SER A 72 12.58 -10.34 12.15
N GLU A 73 12.03 -11.52 11.84
CA GLU A 73 12.80 -12.65 11.31
C GLU A 73 13.34 -12.35 9.92
N LYS A 74 12.53 -11.73 9.05
CA LYS A 74 12.94 -11.35 7.70
C LYS A 74 13.99 -10.26 7.66
N VAL A 75 14.01 -9.33 8.61
CA VAL A 75 15.08 -8.33 8.72
C VAL A 75 16.45 -8.98 8.98
N LYS A 76 16.50 -10.17 9.60
CA LYS A 76 17.77 -10.90 9.82
C LYS A 76 18.38 -11.46 8.54
N GLU A 77 17.60 -11.60 7.47
CA GLU A 77 18.10 -12.04 6.15
C GLU A 77 18.82 -10.89 5.40
N LEU A 78 18.60 -9.63 5.83
CA LEU A 78 19.10 -8.43 5.15
C LEU A 78 20.64 -8.33 5.05
N PRO A 79 21.43 -8.65 6.10
CA PRO A 79 22.89 -8.64 6.01
C PRO A 79 23.45 -9.61 4.96
N GLU A 80 22.86 -10.81 4.82
CA GLU A 80 23.27 -11.78 3.80
C GLU A 80 22.98 -11.27 2.39
N ILE A 81 21.89 -10.52 2.20
CA ILE A 81 21.56 -9.88 0.93
C ILE A 81 22.59 -8.80 0.61
N TYR A 82 22.94 -7.95 1.58
CA TYR A 82 23.98 -6.93 1.39
C TYR A 82 25.35 -7.53 1.09
N GLU A 83 25.72 -8.65 1.71
CA GLU A 83 26.97 -9.34 1.40
C GLU A 83 27.01 -9.88 -0.04
N LYS A 84 25.87 -10.40 -0.54
CA LYS A 84 25.75 -10.82 -1.95
C LYS A 84 25.90 -9.65 -2.91
N ILE A 85 25.27 -8.51 -2.59
CA ILE A 85 25.39 -7.27 -3.37
C ILE A 85 26.83 -6.78 -3.37
N ALA A 86 27.49 -6.74 -2.21
CA ALA A 86 28.90 -6.34 -2.07
C ALA A 86 29.84 -7.20 -2.92
N LYS A 87 29.60 -8.52 -2.98
CA LYS A 87 30.38 -9.43 -3.84
C LYS A 87 30.21 -9.10 -5.33
N LYS A 88 29.03 -8.68 -5.76
CA LYS A 88 28.78 -8.27 -7.15
C LYS A 88 29.31 -6.89 -7.49
N ILE A 89 29.34 -5.97 -6.53
CA ILE A 89 29.93 -4.63 -6.75
C ILE A 89 31.38 -4.74 -7.21
N LYS A 90 32.13 -5.78 -6.82
CA LYS A 90 33.49 -6.03 -7.32
C LYS A 90 33.58 -6.14 -8.85
N SER A 91 32.53 -6.59 -9.54
CA SER A 91 32.55 -6.61 -11.01
C SER A 91 32.45 -5.22 -11.65
N LEU A 92 32.14 -4.19 -10.86
CA LEU A 92 32.05 -2.79 -11.30
C LEU A 92 33.41 -2.07 -11.27
N GLU A 93 34.49 -2.69 -10.79
CA GLU A 93 35.84 -2.10 -10.74
C GLU A 93 36.24 -1.49 -12.10
N LYS A 94 36.08 -2.26 -13.17
CA LYS A 94 36.38 -1.81 -14.55
C LYS A 94 35.50 -0.65 -15.01
N VAL A 95 34.26 -0.57 -14.50
CA VAL A 95 33.32 0.52 -14.82
C VAL A 95 33.77 1.81 -14.13
N VAL A 96 34.17 1.70 -12.87
CA VAL A 96 34.68 2.83 -12.08
C VAL A 96 35.98 3.36 -12.70
N GLU A 97 36.90 2.48 -13.09
CA GLU A 97 38.14 2.88 -13.77
C GLU A 97 37.87 3.60 -15.10
N PHE A 98 36.94 3.06 -15.91
CA PHE A 98 36.55 3.67 -17.18
C PHE A 98 35.93 5.06 -16.97
N TYR A 99 35.01 5.19 -16.01
CA TYR A 99 34.39 6.46 -15.66
C TYR A 99 35.40 7.48 -15.14
N CYS A 100 36.26 7.10 -14.19
CA CYS A 100 37.31 7.97 -13.65
C CYS A 100 38.29 8.42 -14.74
N GLY A 101 38.71 7.49 -15.61
CA GLY A 101 39.60 7.79 -16.74
C GLY A 101 38.97 8.78 -17.71
N PHE A 102 37.67 8.66 -17.96
CA PHE A 102 36.93 9.58 -18.81
C PHE A 102 36.75 10.97 -18.19
N VAL A 103 36.41 11.05 -16.90
CA VAL A 103 36.25 12.33 -16.18
C VAL A 103 37.58 13.08 -16.08
N ASN A 104 38.66 12.38 -15.75
CA ASN A 104 40.00 12.99 -15.69
C ASN A 104 40.47 13.50 -17.05
N TYR A 105 40.15 12.77 -18.13
CA TYR A 105 40.45 13.20 -19.49
C TYR A 105 39.65 14.44 -19.88
N THR A 106 38.33 14.46 -19.62
CA THR A 106 37.47 15.60 -19.99
C THR A 106 37.77 16.86 -19.17
N LEU A 107 38.16 16.72 -17.91
CA LEU A 107 38.48 17.87 -17.03
C LEU A 107 39.96 18.30 -17.11
N GLY A 108 40.86 17.49 -17.68
CA GLY A 108 42.29 17.79 -17.79
C GLY A 108 43.03 17.89 -16.44
N ARG A 109 42.39 17.46 -15.35
CA ARG A 109 42.93 17.44 -13.97
C ARG A 109 42.41 16.19 -13.25
N GLN A 110 43.18 15.70 -12.29
CA GLN A 110 42.67 14.67 -11.37
C GLN A 110 41.62 15.32 -10.45
N TYR A 111 40.49 14.66 -10.28
CA TYR A 111 39.45 15.10 -9.35
C TYR A 111 39.84 14.72 -7.91
N ASP A 112 39.97 15.72 -7.03
CA ASP A 112 40.55 15.56 -5.68
C ASP A 112 39.73 14.60 -4.77
N ASP A 113 38.40 14.56 -4.91
CA ASP A 113 37.51 13.68 -4.12
C ASP A 113 37.27 12.30 -4.75
N GLY A 114 37.87 12.03 -5.92
CA GLY A 114 37.59 10.82 -6.72
C GLY A 114 36.18 10.77 -7.33
N CYS A 115 36.01 10.03 -8.43
CA CYS A 115 34.69 9.80 -9.02
C CYS A 115 34.03 8.59 -8.32
N VAL A 116 32.71 8.67 -8.06
CA VAL A 116 31.92 7.63 -7.38
C VAL A 116 32.60 7.03 -6.13
N PRO A 117 32.92 7.87 -5.12
CA PRO A 117 33.77 7.49 -4.01
C PRO A 117 33.17 6.38 -3.13
N MET A 118 31.84 6.27 -3.07
CA MET A 118 31.14 5.24 -2.29
C MET A 118 31.25 3.86 -2.96
N ILE A 119 31.06 3.80 -4.29
CA ILE A 119 31.19 2.55 -5.05
C ILE A 119 32.63 2.06 -4.97
N ARG A 120 33.61 2.96 -5.16
CA ARG A 120 35.03 2.64 -5.08
C ARG A 120 35.41 2.05 -3.72
N TYR A 121 34.93 2.66 -2.64
CA TYR A 121 35.16 2.15 -1.29
C TYR A 121 34.60 0.73 -1.09
N ILE A 122 33.40 0.46 -1.59
CA ILE A 122 32.79 -0.88 -1.47
C ILE A 122 33.50 -1.91 -2.36
N VAL A 123 34.05 -1.51 -3.51
CA VAL A 123 34.90 -2.39 -4.34
C VAL A 123 36.15 -2.81 -3.58
N ASP A 124 36.83 -1.85 -2.95
CA ASP A 124 38.12 -2.05 -2.28
C ASP A 124 37.98 -2.79 -0.94
N LYS A 125 37.08 -2.30 -0.07
CA LYS A 125 36.93 -2.79 1.32
C LYS A 125 35.70 -3.67 1.55
N GLY A 126 34.72 -3.67 0.66
CA GLY A 126 33.46 -4.39 0.85
C GLY A 126 32.43 -3.63 1.69
N ASN A 127 31.41 -4.35 2.20
CA ASN A 127 30.35 -3.76 3.03
C ASN A 127 30.80 -3.66 4.50
N THR A 128 31.66 -2.68 4.79
CA THR A 128 32.13 -2.35 6.15
C THR A 128 31.16 -1.41 6.88
N THR A 129 31.49 -1.01 8.11
CA THR A 129 30.68 -0.08 8.92
C THR A 129 30.76 1.35 8.37
N THR A 130 29.70 2.14 8.56
CA THR A 130 29.74 3.57 8.22
C THR A 130 30.82 4.31 9.01
N TYR A 131 31.13 3.87 10.24
CA TYR A 131 32.28 4.39 10.99
C TYR A 131 33.61 4.27 10.22
N GLU A 132 33.88 3.10 9.63
CA GLU A 132 35.11 2.91 8.85
C GLU A 132 35.12 3.76 7.56
N TRP A 133 33.95 4.10 7.02
CA TRP A 133 33.83 5.03 5.90
C TRP A 133 34.16 6.47 6.30
N ILE A 134 33.65 6.94 7.44
CA ILE A 134 33.83 8.33 7.90
C ILE A 134 35.25 8.56 8.43
N TYR A 135 35.78 7.63 9.23
CA TYR A 135 37.03 7.81 9.97
C TYR A 135 38.22 7.06 9.35
N GLY A 136 37.99 6.22 8.33
CA GLY A 136 39.05 5.48 7.63
C GLY A 136 39.62 4.27 8.38
N GLU A 137 39.30 4.12 9.68
CA GLU A 137 39.75 3.04 10.56
C GLU A 137 38.60 2.13 11.02
N ALA A 138 38.89 0.84 11.19
CA ALA A 138 37.90 -0.13 11.65
C ALA A 138 37.58 0.11 13.15
N PRO A 139 36.29 0.10 13.55
CA PRO A 139 35.93 0.30 14.95
C PRO A 139 36.35 -0.89 15.82
N LEU A 140 36.80 -0.65 17.05
CA LEU A 140 37.14 -1.72 18.01
C LEU A 140 35.91 -2.48 18.54
N SER A 141 34.73 -1.84 18.52
CA SER A 141 33.46 -2.43 18.95
C SER A 141 32.31 -1.80 18.16
N VAL A 142 31.37 -2.62 17.71
CA VAL A 142 30.15 -2.20 16.99
C VAL A 142 28.96 -2.39 17.93
N ASN A 143 28.26 -1.29 18.25
CA ASN A 143 27.01 -1.36 19.00
C ASN A 143 25.85 -0.99 18.06
N GLU A 144 25.32 -2.00 17.37
CA GLU A 144 24.14 -1.82 16.53
C GLU A 144 22.93 -1.44 17.39
N PRO A 145 22.16 -0.41 17.00
CA PRO A 145 20.91 -0.08 17.68
C PRO A 145 19.99 -1.30 17.72
N PRO A 146 19.33 -1.59 18.85
CA PRO A 146 18.34 -2.65 18.89
C PRO A 146 17.26 -2.38 17.85
N LEU A 147 16.80 -3.44 17.18
CA LEU A 147 15.67 -3.36 16.26
C LEU A 147 14.51 -2.68 16.97
N ASN A 148 14.11 -1.50 16.49
CA ASN A 148 12.96 -0.73 17.01
C ASN A 148 11.64 -1.37 16.56
N ILE A 149 11.52 -2.68 16.75
CA ILE A 149 10.27 -3.43 16.55
C ILE A 149 9.75 -3.67 17.95
N SER A 150 8.81 -2.85 18.41
CA SER A 150 8.09 -3.09 19.65
C SER A 150 7.32 -4.41 19.51
N LEU A 151 7.90 -5.49 20.07
CA LEU A 151 7.33 -6.83 20.16
C LEU A 151 6.15 -6.91 21.14
N ASP A 152 5.75 -5.77 21.72
CA ASP A 152 4.55 -5.67 22.52
C ASP A 152 3.34 -6.09 21.66
N ASN A 153 2.93 -7.32 21.95
CA ASN A 153 1.77 -7.99 21.42
C ASN A 153 0.53 -7.31 22.01
N ASP A 154 0.06 -6.24 21.38
CA ASP A 154 -1.35 -5.82 21.50
C ASP A 154 -2.31 -6.95 21.06
N ASP A 155 -1.80 -8.03 20.46
CA ASP A 155 -2.57 -9.20 20.05
C ASP A 155 -3.05 -10.09 21.23
N LEU A 156 -2.52 -9.90 22.45
CA LEU A 156 -2.87 -10.73 23.62
C LEU A 156 -3.62 -10.01 24.75
N GLU A 157 -3.69 -8.68 24.75
CA GLU A 157 -4.42 -7.95 25.79
C GLU A 157 -5.88 -7.66 25.39
N LYS A 158 -6.78 -8.47 25.97
CA LYS A 158 -8.16 -8.12 26.38
C LYS A 158 -9.27 -8.24 25.32
N LYS A 159 -9.61 -9.51 25.05
CA LYS A 159 -11.00 -9.99 25.27
C LYS A 159 -11.32 -9.84 26.77
N LYS A 160 -11.97 -8.73 27.15
CA LYS A 160 -12.76 -8.45 28.38
C LYS A 160 -12.93 -6.93 28.41
N VAL A 161 -14.12 -6.39 28.13
CA VAL A 161 -15.10 -5.90 29.12
C VAL A 161 -16.27 -5.33 28.27
N GLU A 162 -17.44 -5.99 28.29
CA GLU A 162 -18.69 -5.58 28.98
C GLU A 162 -19.65 -4.79 28.08
N ASP A 163 -20.92 -5.17 28.19
CA ASP A 163 -22.08 -4.54 27.58
C ASP A 163 -22.08 -3.03 27.83
N ILE A 164 -21.93 -2.23 26.77
CA ILE A 164 -22.32 -0.82 26.77
C ILE A 164 -23.50 -0.72 25.81
N ASP A 165 -24.68 -0.87 26.40
CA ASP A 165 -25.93 -0.43 25.81
C ASP A 165 -25.82 1.06 25.43
N ASN A 166 -26.21 1.34 24.20
CA ASN A 166 -26.91 2.56 23.80
C ASN A 166 -26.15 3.90 23.93
N VAL A 167 -25.26 4.18 22.98
CA VAL A 167 -25.03 5.57 22.51
C VAL A 167 -25.30 5.60 21.02
N GLY A 168 -26.46 6.15 20.64
CA GLY A 168 -26.79 6.47 19.27
C GLY A 168 -25.80 7.52 18.74
N ILE A 169 -24.83 7.07 17.96
CA ILE A 169 -24.03 7.97 17.13
C ILE A 169 -24.77 8.07 15.80
N ASP A 170 -25.49 9.18 15.65
CA ASP A 170 -26.10 9.64 14.42
C ASP A 170 -25.00 10.06 13.43
N PHE A 171 -24.61 9.14 12.55
CA PHE A 171 -23.86 9.49 11.35
C PHE A 171 -24.86 9.91 10.28
N GLY A 172 -25.24 11.19 10.32
CA GLY A 172 -25.91 11.85 9.20
C GLY A 172 -25.15 11.59 7.89
N GLU A 173 -25.89 11.35 6.82
CA GLU A 173 -25.45 11.03 5.47
C GLU A 173 -24.13 11.72 5.08
N ILE A 174 -23.04 10.94 5.07
CA ILE A 174 -21.83 11.33 4.35
C ILE A 174 -22.05 10.89 2.90
N ASP A 175 -22.40 11.86 2.06
CA ASP A 175 -22.51 11.69 0.61
C ASP A 175 -21.13 11.34 0.02
N ILE A 176 -21.01 10.11 -0.48
CA ILE A 176 -19.76 9.49 -0.95
C ILE A 176 -19.40 9.95 -2.38
N ASN A 177 -20.09 10.97 -2.92
CA ASN A 177 -19.78 11.59 -4.21
C ASN A 177 -19.05 12.95 -4.10
N GLY A 178 -18.74 13.43 -2.89
CA GLY A 178 -17.89 14.59 -2.69
C GLY A 178 -16.42 14.23 -2.83
N GLY A 179 -15.87 14.36 -4.04
CA GLY A 179 -14.44 14.22 -4.30
C GLY A 179 -13.61 15.10 -3.34
N ILE A 180 -12.63 14.51 -2.68
CA ILE A 180 -11.66 15.23 -1.85
C ILE A 180 -10.87 16.16 -2.77
N ASN A 181 -11.23 17.43 -2.79
CA ASN A 181 -10.55 18.46 -3.56
C ASN A 181 -9.33 18.92 -2.75
N PHE A 182 -8.15 18.39 -3.09
CA PHE A 182 -6.89 18.98 -2.66
C PHE A 182 -6.72 20.30 -3.40
N GLY A 183 -7.19 21.38 -2.76
CA GLY A 183 -7.08 22.74 -3.28
C GLY A 183 -5.64 23.04 -3.69
N ALA A 184 -5.47 23.34 -4.98
CA ALA A 184 -4.23 23.82 -5.55
C ALA A 184 -3.77 25.06 -4.77
N VAL A 185 -2.65 24.94 -4.06
CA VAL A 185 -1.98 26.07 -3.44
C VAL A 185 -1.30 26.85 -4.57
N ASN A 186 -2.02 27.83 -5.10
CA ASN A 186 -1.51 28.74 -6.12
C ASN A 186 -0.61 29.78 -5.41
N LEU A 187 0.68 29.73 -5.70
CA LEU A 187 1.74 30.51 -5.03
C LEU A 187 1.92 31.91 -5.64
N GLU A 188 0.81 32.56 -6.03
CA GLU A 188 0.81 33.91 -6.59
C GLU A 188 -0.42 34.70 -6.13
N ALA A 189 -0.33 35.28 -4.94
CA ALA A 189 -1.08 36.47 -4.56
C ALA A 189 -0.41 37.11 -3.33
N GLY A 190 0.16 38.29 -3.50
CA GLY A 190 0.75 39.08 -2.43
C GLY A 190 -0.28 39.41 -1.36
N GLY A 191 -0.12 38.82 -0.18
CA GLY A 191 -0.74 39.24 1.06
C GLY A 191 0.38 39.66 2.01
N GLU A 192 0.42 40.96 2.32
CA GLU A 192 1.38 41.58 3.23
C GLU A 192 1.32 40.91 4.61
N ILE A 193 2.48 40.45 5.09
CA ILE A 193 2.65 39.97 6.46
C ILE A 193 3.09 41.17 7.30
N ASP A 194 2.18 41.60 8.17
CA ASP A 194 2.33 42.69 9.15
C ASP A 194 3.28 42.27 10.29
N TRP A 195 4.46 42.88 10.36
CA TRP A 195 5.46 42.67 11.41
C TRP A 195 5.37 43.78 12.46
N GLY A 196 4.27 43.74 13.21
CA GLY A 196 3.93 44.68 14.26
C GLY A 196 5.11 45.04 15.19
N ASP A 197 5.29 46.36 15.27
CA ASP A 197 6.11 47.15 16.16
C ASP A 197 6.00 46.73 17.64
N GLY A 198 7.16 46.54 18.28
CA GLY A 198 7.31 46.07 19.65
C GLY A 198 8.64 46.52 20.25
N ASN A 199 8.88 47.83 20.24
CA ASN A 199 9.76 48.62 21.10
C ASN A 199 10.71 47.85 22.05
N VAL A 200 12.00 47.76 21.69
CA VAL A 200 13.10 47.46 22.64
C VAL A 200 14.17 48.53 22.46
N GLU A 201 14.42 49.28 23.53
CA GLU A 201 15.31 50.44 23.57
C GLU A 201 16.76 50.08 23.22
N GLU A 202 17.39 50.92 22.40
CA GLU A 202 18.80 50.83 21.99
C GLU A 202 19.75 50.99 23.19
N ALA A 203 20.54 49.95 23.46
CA ALA A 203 21.74 50.04 24.27
C ALA A 203 22.98 50.08 23.37
N VAL A 204 23.55 51.28 23.29
CA VAL A 204 24.84 51.76 22.79
C VAL A 204 25.91 50.69 22.46
N LEU A 205 26.46 50.79 21.25
CA LEU A 205 27.68 50.14 20.76
C LEU A 205 28.87 50.35 21.72
N GLY A 206 29.40 49.28 22.29
CA GLY A 206 30.73 49.22 22.89
C GLY A 206 31.67 48.44 21.97
N ASP A 207 32.82 49.03 21.64
CA ASP A 207 33.92 48.44 20.86
C ASP A 207 34.26 47.02 21.34
N ILE A 208 34.27 46.07 20.41
CA ILE A 208 34.75 44.70 20.64
C ILE A 208 36.23 44.68 20.24
N ASP A 209 37.11 44.51 21.24
CA ASP A 209 38.55 44.37 21.07
C ASP A 209 38.89 42.96 20.53
N TYR A 210 39.61 42.90 19.40
CA TYR A 210 39.99 41.65 18.69
C TYR A 210 41.32 41.06 19.17
N ASN A 211 41.76 41.37 20.39
CA ASN A 211 43.02 40.85 20.93
C ASN A 211 42.82 39.93 22.14
N ILE A 212 41.99 38.89 21.97
CA ILE A 212 41.93 37.77 22.91
C ILE A 212 42.93 36.71 22.42
N SER A 213 44.08 36.64 23.09
CA SER A 213 45.06 35.58 22.89
C SER A 213 44.43 34.23 23.23
N LEU A 214 44.52 33.28 22.28
CA LEU A 214 43.86 31.97 22.31
C LEU A 214 44.32 31.01 23.43
N GLU A 215 45.21 31.45 24.32
CA GLU A 215 45.86 30.62 25.35
C GLU A 215 45.07 30.58 26.68
N GLU A 216 44.05 31.42 26.86
CA GLU A 216 43.27 31.52 28.12
C GLU A 216 41.78 31.12 27.98
N SER A 217 41.37 30.65 26.80
CA SER A 217 40.17 29.83 26.70
C SER A 217 40.57 28.40 26.98
N GLY A 218 40.14 27.84 28.10
CA GLY A 218 40.31 26.42 28.47
C GLY A 218 39.57 25.45 27.54
N ILE A 219 39.68 25.66 26.23
CA ILE A 219 39.43 24.67 25.20
C ILE A 219 40.68 23.80 25.20
N VAL A 220 40.63 22.75 26.03
CA VAL A 220 41.50 21.60 25.84
C VAL A 220 41.17 21.08 24.45
N VAL A 221 42.01 21.39 23.47
CA VAL A 221 42.10 20.59 22.26
C VAL A 221 42.64 19.25 22.75
N GLU A 222 41.73 18.39 23.20
CA GLU A 222 42.04 16.98 23.30
C GLU A 222 42.43 16.58 21.89
N ALA A 223 43.74 16.48 21.67
CA ALA A 223 44.31 15.69 20.61
C ALA A 223 43.83 14.25 20.87
N ALA A 224 42.57 13.99 20.54
CA ALA A 224 42.01 12.68 20.50
C ALA A 224 42.60 12.01 19.26
N GLY A 225 43.85 11.58 19.41
CA GLY A 225 44.30 10.34 18.80
C GLY A 225 43.29 9.29 19.24
N HIS A 226 42.26 9.10 18.43
CA HIS A 226 41.29 8.05 18.66
C HIS A 226 41.99 6.75 18.28
N GLU A 227 42.63 6.13 19.27
CA GLU A 227 42.92 4.70 19.23
C GLU A 227 41.56 3.97 19.18
N GLY A 228 41.03 3.84 17.95
CA GLY A 228 39.81 3.15 17.54
C GLY A 228 38.55 3.36 18.40
N GLY A 229 37.68 4.26 17.94
CA GLY A 229 36.40 4.53 18.56
C GLY A 229 35.40 3.37 18.47
N ILE A 230 34.35 3.47 19.30
CA ILE A 230 33.20 2.57 19.30
C ILE A 230 32.19 3.12 18.30
N ALA A 231 31.80 2.32 17.30
CA ALA A 231 30.75 2.71 16.38
C ALA A 231 29.38 2.63 17.10
N THR A 232 28.76 3.78 17.36
CA THR A 232 27.47 3.87 18.06
C THR A 232 26.38 4.43 17.15
N GLY A 233 25.16 3.90 17.29
CA GLY A 233 23.99 4.50 16.63
C GLY A 233 23.97 4.25 15.11
N ILE A 234 23.88 5.32 14.34
CA ILE A 234 23.76 5.29 12.87
C ILE A 234 25.09 4.84 12.22
N GLU A 235 26.22 5.12 12.88
CA GLU A 235 27.56 4.80 12.39
C GLU A 235 27.94 3.31 12.59
N ALA A 236 27.18 2.59 13.42
CA ALA A 236 27.32 1.16 13.64
C ALA A 236 26.78 0.32 12.47
N TYR A 237 25.87 0.87 11.67
CA TYR A 237 25.33 0.18 10.51
C TYR A 237 26.39 0.01 9.42
N THR A 238 26.20 -1.00 8.57
CA THR A 238 27.03 -1.16 7.37
C THR A 238 26.72 -0.06 6.35
N VAL A 239 27.68 0.23 5.45
CA VAL A 239 27.53 1.27 4.42
C VAL A 239 26.28 1.06 3.54
N LEU A 240 25.92 -0.18 3.21
CA LEU A 240 24.70 -0.48 2.44
C LEU A 240 23.43 -0.48 3.27
N ASP A 241 23.55 -0.52 4.60
CA ASP A 241 22.43 -0.55 5.53
C ASP A 241 22.07 0.84 6.05
N ASN A 242 23.01 1.78 6.18
CA ASN A 242 22.69 3.14 6.58
C ASN A 242 21.90 3.88 5.46
N PRO A 243 20.72 4.48 5.75
CA PRO A 243 19.88 5.14 4.75
C PRO A 243 20.59 6.24 3.94
N SER A 244 21.45 7.04 4.57
CA SER A 244 22.13 8.15 3.90
C SER A 244 23.14 7.64 2.88
N THR A 245 24.05 6.77 3.32
CA THR A 245 25.09 6.19 2.46
C THR A 245 24.52 5.26 1.40
N ARG A 246 23.40 4.57 1.69
CA ARG A 246 22.68 3.77 0.70
C ARG A 246 22.10 4.63 -0.42
N ASN A 247 21.53 5.80 -0.10
CA ASN A 247 21.02 6.72 -1.12
C ASN A 247 22.16 7.25 -1.99
N ASP A 248 23.28 7.64 -1.37
CA ASP A 248 24.47 8.09 -2.11
C ASP A 248 25.02 6.99 -3.02
N PHE A 249 25.08 5.75 -2.54
CA PHE A 249 25.45 4.59 -3.33
C PHE A 249 24.52 4.37 -4.54
N ILE A 250 23.19 4.46 -4.33
CA ILE A 250 22.21 4.32 -5.42
C ILE A 250 22.35 5.46 -6.44
N ASN A 251 22.56 6.70 -5.98
CA ASN A 251 22.77 7.86 -6.85
C ASN A 251 24.01 7.68 -7.73
N GLN A 252 25.12 7.22 -7.15
CA GLN A 252 26.35 6.93 -7.89
C GLN A 252 26.17 5.77 -8.88
N LEU A 253 25.35 4.76 -8.58
CA LEU A 253 25.03 3.70 -9.54
C LEU A 253 24.23 4.24 -10.73
N PHE A 254 23.27 5.14 -10.49
CA PHE A 254 22.54 5.81 -11.57
C PHE A 254 23.43 6.73 -12.41
N GLU A 255 24.42 7.38 -11.79
CA GLU A 255 25.44 8.17 -12.48
C GLU A 255 26.23 7.28 -13.47
N LEU A 256 26.73 6.14 -13.00
CA LEU A 256 27.42 5.16 -13.87
C LEU A 256 26.51 4.61 -14.97
N GLU A 257 25.25 4.30 -14.64
CA GLU A 257 24.28 3.81 -15.63
C GLU A 257 24.01 4.87 -16.72
N ALA A 258 23.79 6.13 -16.33
CA ALA A 258 23.55 7.24 -17.25
C ALA A 258 24.77 7.49 -18.15
N PHE A 259 25.97 7.49 -17.57
CA PHE A 259 27.22 7.61 -18.30
C PHE A 259 27.36 6.52 -19.37
N LEU A 260 27.17 5.25 -19.00
CA LEU A 260 27.29 4.12 -19.92
C LEU A 260 26.23 4.14 -21.02
N LYS A 261 24.97 4.51 -20.70
CA LYS A 261 23.90 4.69 -21.69
C LYS A 261 24.24 5.77 -22.70
N LEU A 262 24.77 6.91 -22.23
CA LEU A 262 25.20 8.00 -23.11
C LEU A 262 26.35 7.54 -24.02
N ARG A 263 27.35 6.86 -23.48
CA ARG A 263 28.47 6.31 -24.26
C ARG A 263 28.01 5.31 -25.30
N LEU A 264 27.09 4.40 -24.95
CA LEU A 264 26.51 3.45 -25.89
C LEU A 264 25.69 4.12 -26.99
N TYR A 265 25.02 5.24 -26.69
CA TYR A 265 24.33 6.03 -27.69
C TYR A 265 25.31 6.71 -28.65
N GLU A 266 26.39 7.30 -28.13
CA GLU A 266 27.47 7.87 -28.94
C GLU A 266 28.08 6.82 -29.89
N PHE A 267 28.44 5.63 -29.37
CA PHE A 267 28.97 4.53 -30.19
C PHE A 267 28.02 4.04 -31.30
N LYS A 268 26.71 4.28 -31.18
CA LYS A 268 25.71 3.92 -32.18
C LYS A 268 25.40 5.06 -33.16
N GLY A 269 25.87 6.28 -32.89
CA GLY A 269 25.75 7.44 -33.78
C GLY A 269 26.64 7.35 -35.00
N ASP A 270 26.47 8.27 -35.96
CA ASP A 270 27.23 8.29 -37.22
C ASP A 270 28.76 8.31 -37.01
N ASP A 271 29.46 7.54 -37.83
CA ASP A 271 30.92 7.37 -37.81
C ASP A 271 31.71 8.69 -37.88
N SER A 272 31.14 9.76 -38.44
CA SER A 272 31.79 11.08 -38.57
C SER A 272 31.97 11.80 -37.22
N VAL A 273 31.02 11.64 -36.29
CA VAL A 273 31.07 12.21 -34.94
C VAL A 273 31.92 11.34 -34.02
N ASN A 274 31.84 10.02 -34.23
CA ASN A 274 32.64 9.03 -33.52
C ASN A 274 34.13 9.12 -33.87
N PHE A 275 34.49 9.34 -35.13
CA PHE A 275 35.89 9.47 -35.57
C PHE A 275 36.59 10.69 -34.96
N LEU A 276 35.90 11.83 -34.84
CA LEU A 276 36.45 13.03 -34.19
C LEU A 276 36.59 12.84 -32.68
N SER A 277 35.61 12.18 -32.04
CA SER A 277 35.65 11.87 -30.60
C SER A 277 36.77 10.87 -30.27
N PHE A 278 36.94 9.82 -31.09
CA PHE A 278 38.01 8.83 -30.93
C PHE A 278 39.40 9.40 -31.20
N SER A 279 39.52 10.33 -32.16
CA SER A 279 40.78 11.03 -32.47
C SER A 279 41.22 11.93 -31.30
N GLN A 280 40.27 12.60 -30.65
CA GLN A 280 40.54 13.41 -29.45
C GLN A 280 40.91 12.53 -28.25
N LEU A 281 40.26 11.37 -28.08
CA LEU A 281 40.50 10.43 -26.97
C LEU A 281 41.83 9.64 -27.08
N GLN A 282 42.66 9.84 -28.10
CA GLN A 282 43.97 9.16 -28.24
C GLN A 282 44.99 9.53 -27.15
N ASP A 283 44.78 10.63 -26.41
CA ASP A 283 45.59 11.01 -25.25
C ASP A 283 44.99 10.54 -23.91
N SER A 284 43.85 9.85 -23.93
CA SER A 284 43.18 9.33 -22.73
C SER A 284 43.80 8.00 -22.24
N SER A 285 43.43 7.53 -21.05
CA SER A 285 43.93 6.26 -20.52
C SER A 285 43.62 5.05 -21.44
N CYS A 286 44.48 4.03 -21.44
CA CYS A 286 44.34 2.83 -22.29
C CYS A 286 42.98 2.12 -22.18
N ILE A 287 42.32 2.25 -21.01
CA ILE A 287 40.97 1.70 -20.74
C ILE A 287 39.89 2.44 -21.53
N VAL A 288 40.04 3.75 -21.72
CA VAL A 288 39.12 4.59 -22.51
C VAL A 288 39.36 4.40 -24.01
N GLN A 289 40.60 4.14 -24.42
CA GLN A 289 40.95 3.87 -25.82
C GLN A 289 40.48 2.49 -26.30
N ASN A 290 40.50 1.49 -25.42
CA ASN A 290 40.11 0.11 -25.73
C ASN A 290 38.63 -0.21 -25.43
N SER A 291 37.81 0.80 -25.11
CA SER A 291 36.39 0.58 -24.85
C SER A 291 35.66 0.27 -26.16
N THR A 292 35.24 -0.99 -26.32
CA THR A 292 34.39 -1.43 -27.43
C THR A 292 32.90 -1.30 -27.07
N LEU A 293 32.04 -1.31 -28.08
CA LEU A 293 30.58 -1.34 -27.91
C LEU A 293 30.14 -2.52 -27.02
N GLU A 294 30.73 -3.70 -27.25
CA GLU A 294 30.44 -4.92 -26.48
C GLU A 294 30.90 -4.81 -25.02
N ASN A 295 32.10 -4.25 -24.78
CA ASN A 295 32.60 -4.05 -23.42
C ASN A 295 31.72 -3.05 -22.65
N SER A 296 31.31 -1.96 -23.29
CA SER A 296 30.44 -0.95 -22.67
C SER A 296 29.03 -1.49 -22.36
N GLN A 297 28.52 -2.38 -23.22
CA GLN A 297 27.25 -3.08 -22.97
C GLN A 297 27.38 -4.05 -21.79
N ASN A 298 28.43 -4.87 -21.75
CA ASN A 298 28.70 -5.77 -20.61
C ASN A 298 28.86 -4.99 -19.29
N MET A 299 29.51 -3.83 -19.33
CA MET A 299 29.63 -2.92 -18.19
C MET A 299 28.27 -2.39 -17.72
N LEU A 300 27.40 -2.01 -18.66
CA LEU A 300 26.05 -1.54 -18.36
C LEU A 300 25.21 -2.65 -17.74
N ASP A 301 25.27 -3.86 -18.31
CA ASP A 301 24.53 -5.01 -17.81
C ASP A 301 24.94 -5.33 -16.36
N ASN A 302 26.23 -5.25 -16.03
CA ASN A 302 26.72 -5.42 -14.65
C ASN A 302 26.16 -4.36 -13.68
N VAL A 303 26.13 -3.08 -14.08
CA VAL A 303 25.54 -1.99 -13.27
C VAL A 303 24.05 -2.22 -13.07
N GLN A 304 23.33 -2.63 -14.12
CA GLN A 304 21.90 -2.90 -14.07
C GLN A 304 21.54 -4.10 -13.19
N VAL A 305 22.38 -5.14 -13.21
CA VAL A 305 22.22 -6.28 -12.29
C VAL A 305 22.31 -5.81 -10.84
N VAL A 306 23.33 -5.01 -10.49
CA VAL A 306 23.48 -4.49 -9.11
C VAL A 306 22.33 -3.56 -8.74
N LEU A 307 21.89 -2.67 -9.66
CA LEU A 307 20.73 -1.81 -9.46
C LEU A 307 19.44 -2.61 -9.22
N SER A 308 19.22 -3.68 -9.97
CA SER A 308 18.02 -4.52 -9.82
C SER A 308 17.95 -5.22 -8.45
N GLU A 309 19.10 -5.55 -7.85
CA GLU A 309 19.15 -6.21 -6.54
C GLU A 309 18.99 -5.22 -5.39
N ILE A 310 19.61 -4.04 -5.46
CA ILE A 310 19.49 -3.02 -4.40
C ILE A 310 18.11 -2.34 -4.41
N LEU A 311 17.46 -2.28 -5.59
CA LEU A 311 16.12 -1.73 -5.79
C LEU A 311 15.01 -2.80 -5.74
N ASP A 312 15.31 -4.06 -5.41
CA ASP A 312 14.27 -5.04 -5.23
C ASP A 312 13.30 -4.56 -4.13
N THR A 313 12.01 -4.58 -4.47
CA THR A 313 10.89 -4.24 -3.58
C THR A 313 11.03 -4.87 -2.21
N LYS A 314 11.48 -6.13 -2.15
CA LYS A 314 11.69 -6.86 -0.89
C LYS A 314 12.78 -6.20 -0.04
N VAL A 315 13.93 -5.91 -0.64
CA VAL A 315 15.07 -5.28 0.04
C VAL A 315 14.69 -3.89 0.54
N GLN A 316 13.95 -3.12 -0.27
CA GLN A 316 13.45 -1.81 0.12
C GLN A 316 12.49 -1.89 1.31
N HIS A 317 11.54 -2.83 1.30
CA HIS A 317 10.64 -3.05 2.43
C HIS A 317 11.40 -3.44 3.69
N LEU A 318 12.32 -4.41 3.61
CA LEU A 318 13.12 -4.88 4.75
C LEU A 318 14.00 -3.77 5.33
N HIS A 319 14.64 -2.98 4.47
CA HIS A 319 15.41 -1.82 4.88
C HIS A 319 14.53 -0.80 5.61
N ASN A 320 13.36 -0.46 5.06
CA ASN A 320 12.43 0.47 5.71
C ASN A 320 11.90 -0.05 7.05
N ILE A 321 11.69 -1.37 7.18
CA ILE A 321 11.28 -2.03 8.43
C ILE A 321 12.37 -1.90 9.49
N LYS A 322 13.65 -2.04 9.11
CA LYS A 322 14.79 -1.91 10.05
C LYS A 322 14.95 -0.47 10.57
N HIS A 323 14.82 0.51 9.70
CA HIS A 323 15.16 1.91 10.00
C HIS A 323 13.98 2.78 10.46
N SER A 324 12.74 2.35 10.23
CA SER A 324 11.54 3.12 10.59
C SER A 324 10.51 2.28 11.35
N ALA A 325 10.45 2.46 12.67
CA ALA A 325 9.40 1.87 13.51
C ALA A 325 8.00 2.32 13.06
N ARG A 326 7.85 3.59 12.67
CA ARG A 326 6.59 4.13 12.13
C ARG A 326 6.14 3.37 10.89
N TYR A 327 7.08 2.99 10.03
CA TYR A 327 6.77 2.21 8.84
C TYR A 327 6.22 0.82 9.22
N VAL A 328 6.81 0.17 10.22
CA VAL A 328 6.32 -1.11 10.75
C VAL A 328 4.90 -0.99 11.30
N ASP A 329 4.61 0.07 12.06
CA ASP A 329 3.28 0.31 12.62
C ASP A 329 2.23 0.63 11.53
N VAL A 330 2.59 1.45 10.54
CA VAL A 330 1.71 1.76 9.40
C VAL A 330 1.45 0.52 8.55
N LEU A 331 2.47 -0.31 8.28
CA LEU A 331 2.29 -1.56 7.57
C LEU A 331 1.43 -2.56 8.36
N THR A 332 1.69 -2.70 9.65
CA THR A 332 0.95 -3.60 10.53
C THR A 332 -0.51 -3.18 10.65
N SER A 333 -0.77 -1.88 10.85
CA SER A 333 -2.13 -1.34 10.91
C SER A 333 -2.87 -1.49 9.58
N SER A 334 -2.21 -1.24 8.45
CA SER A 334 -2.77 -1.46 7.11
C SER A 334 -3.16 -2.93 6.90
N LEU A 335 -2.27 -3.88 7.21
CA LEU A 335 -2.55 -5.32 7.11
C LEU A 335 -3.68 -5.75 8.05
N LYS A 336 -3.69 -5.27 9.31
CA LYS A 336 -4.78 -5.51 10.27
C LYS A 336 -6.10 -4.93 9.77
N GLN A 337 -6.08 -3.73 9.18
CA GLN A 337 -7.28 -3.11 8.61
C GLN A 337 -7.84 -3.97 7.47
N LYS A 338 -7.00 -4.48 6.57
CA LYS A 338 -7.43 -5.37 5.48
C LYS A 338 -8.03 -6.69 6.00
N LEU A 339 -7.42 -7.29 7.02
CA LEU A 339 -8.00 -8.47 7.70
C LEU A 339 -9.35 -8.15 8.34
N SER A 340 -9.45 -7.04 9.07
CA SER A 340 -10.71 -6.62 9.70
C SER A 340 -11.81 -6.34 8.67
N LEU A 341 -11.44 -5.86 7.47
CA LEU A 341 -12.38 -5.66 6.37
C LEU A 341 -12.90 -7.00 5.85
N VAL A 342 -12.03 -7.99 5.68
CA VAL A 342 -12.43 -9.36 5.32
C VAL A 342 -13.41 -9.93 6.35
N ASP A 343 -13.11 -9.83 7.64
CA ASP A 343 -13.99 -10.31 8.70
C ASP A 343 -15.35 -9.60 8.71
N LYS A 344 -15.35 -8.28 8.52
CA LYS A 344 -16.58 -7.47 8.39
C LYS A 344 -17.41 -7.92 7.18
N MET A 345 -16.79 -8.16 6.02
CA MET A 345 -17.51 -8.62 4.83
C MET A 345 -18.10 -10.01 5.03
N ILE A 346 -17.37 -10.92 5.70
CA ILE A 346 -17.88 -12.25 6.07
C ILE A 346 -19.07 -12.14 7.03
N ALA A 347 -18.99 -11.26 8.04
CA ALA A 347 -20.09 -11.01 8.96
C ALA A 347 -21.34 -10.44 8.25
N LEU A 348 -21.14 -9.48 7.35
CA LEU A 348 -22.23 -8.91 6.53
C LEU A 348 -22.86 -9.95 5.60
N GLN A 349 -22.05 -10.81 4.96
CA GLN A 349 -22.56 -11.92 4.16
C GLN A 349 -23.45 -12.86 4.99
N LYS A 350 -23.02 -13.23 6.21
CA LYS A 350 -23.83 -14.06 7.11
C LYS A 350 -25.15 -13.38 7.46
N SER A 351 -25.12 -12.11 7.84
CA SER A 351 -26.34 -11.36 8.18
C SER A 351 -27.32 -11.25 7.00
N VAL A 352 -26.79 -11.01 5.79
CA VAL A 352 -27.62 -10.94 4.57
C VAL A 352 -28.19 -12.31 4.23
N ARG A 353 -27.40 -13.39 4.38
CA ARG A 353 -27.87 -14.77 4.17
C ARG A 353 -29.00 -15.14 5.13
N GLU A 354 -28.86 -14.83 6.41
CA GLU A 354 -29.92 -15.07 7.40
C GLU A 354 -31.22 -14.31 7.05
N LYS A 355 -31.12 -13.06 6.60
CA LYS A 355 -32.28 -12.28 6.14
C LYS A 355 -32.91 -12.90 4.88
N ARG A 356 -32.10 -13.35 3.92
CA ARG A 356 -32.55 -14.05 2.72
C ARG A 356 -33.29 -15.33 3.08
N GLU A 357 -32.77 -16.12 4.02
CA GLU A 357 -33.40 -17.36 4.50
C GLU A 357 -34.72 -17.08 5.20
N LYS A 358 -34.82 -16.03 6.03
CA LYS A 358 -36.09 -15.60 6.65
C LYS A 358 -37.13 -15.22 5.61
N CYS A 359 -36.77 -14.41 4.61
CA CYS A 359 -37.69 -14.07 3.51
C CYS A 359 -38.12 -15.33 2.71
N ALA A 360 -37.20 -16.26 2.47
CA ALA A 360 -37.51 -17.53 1.78
C ALA A 360 -38.48 -18.40 2.60
N GLN A 361 -38.33 -18.46 3.92
CA GLN A 361 -39.27 -19.14 4.81
C GLN A 361 -40.65 -18.49 4.77
N GLU A 362 -40.74 -17.16 4.82
CA GLU A 362 -42.01 -16.43 4.67
C GLU A 362 -42.69 -16.69 3.33
N VAL A 363 -41.94 -16.72 2.22
CA VAL A 363 -42.49 -17.08 0.90
C VAL A 363 -43.01 -18.52 0.91
N THR A 364 -42.30 -19.43 1.56
CA THR A 364 -42.65 -20.85 1.65
C THR A 364 -43.90 -21.09 2.49
N THR A 365 -44.17 -20.27 3.51
CA THR A 365 -45.42 -20.36 4.31
C THR A 365 -46.60 -19.67 3.63
N VAL A 366 -46.38 -18.55 2.92
CA VAL A 366 -47.46 -17.78 2.28
C VAL A 366 -47.91 -18.39 0.95
N ARG A 367 -47.01 -19.01 0.18
CA ARG A 367 -47.34 -19.71 -1.09
C ARG A 367 -48.46 -20.77 -0.95
N PRO A 368 -48.41 -21.73 -0.01
CA PRO A 368 -49.46 -22.73 0.14
C PRO A 368 -50.78 -22.11 0.64
N LEU A 369 -50.73 -21.07 1.48
CA LEU A 369 -51.93 -20.34 1.90
C LEU A 369 -52.62 -19.68 0.70
N LEU A 370 -51.85 -19.08 -0.21
CA LEU A 370 -52.39 -18.53 -1.46
C LEU A 370 -53.04 -19.63 -2.32
N GLN A 371 -52.39 -20.78 -2.50
CA GLN A 371 -52.96 -21.90 -3.25
C GLN A 371 -54.27 -22.40 -2.63
N PHE A 372 -54.30 -22.55 -1.31
CA PHE A 372 -55.50 -22.93 -0.57
C PHE A 372 -56.63 -21.90 -0.75
N LEU A 373 -56.31 -20.61 -0.68
CA LEU A 373 -57.28 -19.54 -0.83
C LEU A 373 -57.85 -19.46 -2.26
N ILE A 374 -57.02 -19.72 -3.28
CA ILE A 374 -57.47 -19.88 -4.67
C ILE A 374 -58.39 -21.10 -4.81
N GLN A 375 -58.01 -22.25 -4.24
CA GLN A 375 -58.82 -23.47 -4.30
C GLN A 375 -60.18 -23.29 -3.61
N ARG A 376 -60.21 -22.68 -2.43
CA ARG A 376 -61.47 -22.35 -1.75
C ARG A 376 -62.32 -21.37 -2.54
N THR A 377 -61.72 -20.34 -3.14
CA THR A 377 -62.45 -19.36 -3.94
C THR A 377 -63.08 -20.00 -5.19
N LYS A 378 -62.38 -20.93 -5.85
CA LYS A 378 -62.94 -21.76 -6.94
C LYS A 378 -64.05 -22.70 -6.45
N GLY A 379 -63.92 -23.27 -5.25
CA GLY A 379 -64.98 -24.07 -4.61
C GLY A 379 -66.25 -23.26 -4.36
N LEU A 380 -66.13 -22.07 -3.77
CA LEU A 380 -67.26 -21.17 -3.51
C LEU A 380 -67.96 -20.73 -4.81
N GLN A 381 -67.20 -20.49 -5.88
CA GLN A 381 -67.77 -20.20 -7.20
C GLN A 381 -68.69 -21.33 -7.66
N VAL A 382 -68.22 -22.58 -7.61
CA VAL A 382 -69.00 -23.76 -8.02
C VAL A 382 -70.26 -23.94 -7.17
N GLU A 383 -70.18 -23.67 -5.87
CA GLU A 383 -71.35 -23.71 -4.97
C GLU A 383 -72.39 -22.64 -5.32
N ILE A 384 -71.94 -21.41 -5.59
CA ILE A 384 -72.82 -20.30 -6.00
C ILE A 384 -73.47 -20.61 -7.36
N GLU A 385 -72.71 -21.11 -8.33
CA GLU A 385 -73.23 -21.51 -9.65
C GLU A 385 -74.31 -22.59 -9.54
N LYS A 386 -74.06 -23.61 -8.69
CA LYS A 386 -75.03 -24.68 -8.42
C LYS A 386 -76.30 -24.16 -7.74
N ASP A 387 -76.17 -23.28 -6.75
CA ASP A 387 -77.34 -22.75 -6.03
C ASP A 387 -78.17 -21.80 -6.91
N ILE A 388 -77.53 -20.98 -7.74
CA ILE A 388 -78.20 -20.14 -8.72
C ILE A 388 -78.88 -21.01 -9.79
N SER A 389 -78.19 -22.03 -10.33
CA SER A 389 -78.75 -22.95 -11.32
C SER A 389 -80.03 -23.64 -10.84
N LYS A 390 -80.06 -24.10 -9.57
CA LYS A 390 -81.28 -24.66 -8.94
C LYS A 390 -82.44 -23.67 -8.91
N LYS A 391 -82.16 -22.38 -8.67
CA LYS A 391 -83.20 -21.32 -8.67
C LYS A 391 -83.72 -20.99 -10.07
N TYR A 392 -82.93 -21.21 -11.12
CA TYR A 392 -83.30 -20.97 -12.52
C TYR A 392 -83.66 -22.26 -13.28
N LYS A 393 -84.42 -23.17 -12.65
CA LYS A 393 -84.93 -24.41 -13.27
C LYS A 393 -83.82 -25.29 -13.91
N ASN A 394 -82.67 -25.41 -13.25
CA ASN A 394 -81.50 -26.18 -13.71
C ASN A 394 -80.91 -25.71 -15.05
N ARG A 395 -81.08 -24.43 -15.42
CA ARG A 395 -80.25 -23.84 -16.47
C ARG A 395 -78.83 -23.69 -15.95
N VAL A 396 -77.85 -24.06 -16.77
CA VAL A 396 -76.42 -23.93 -16.42
C VAL A 396 -76.09 -22.45 -16.30
N VAL A 397 -75.51 -22.06 -15.16
CA VAL A 397 -75.05 -20.68 -14.90
C VAL A 397 -73.57 -20.73 -14.62
N HIS A 398 -72.81 -19.88 -15.31
CA HIS A 398 -71.37 -19.72 -15.12
C HIS A 398 -71.08 -18.29 -14.67
N LEU A 399 -70.33 -18.15 -13.58
CA LEU A 399 -69.80 -16.87 -13.12
C LEU A 399 -68.52 -16.57 -13.90
N THR A 400 -68.54 -15.51 -14.69
CA THR A 400 -67.39 -15.05 -15.49
C THR A 400 -66.83 -13.74 -14.93
N GLY A 401 -65.54 -13.46 -15.19
CA GLY A 401 -64.87 -12.23 -14.77
C GLY A 401 -63.55 -12.47 -14.05
N GLY A 402 -63.25 -11.66 -13.03
CA GLY A 402 -61.96 -11.69 -12.30
C GLY A 402 -61.60 -13.04 -11.69
N ILE A 403 -62.58 -13.92 -11.46
CA ILE A 403 -62.39 -15.28 -10.95
C ILE A 403 -61.71 -16.20 -11.97
N ASN A 404 -61.92 -15.98 -13.27
CA ASN A 404 -61.26 -16.76 -14.34
C ASN A 404 -59.78 -16.39 -14.53
N MET A 405 -59.34 -15.26 -13.98
CA MET A 405 -57.93 -14.82 -14.02
C MET A 405 -57.12 -15.21 -12.78
N LEU A 406 -57.68 -16.02 -11.86
CA LEU A 406 -57.07 -16.39 -10.57
C LEU A 406 -56.07 -17.55 -10.60
#